data_AF-A0A935GBC7-F1
#
_entry.id   AF-A0A935GBC7-F1
#
_cell.length_a   1.000
_cell.length_b   1.000
_cell.length_c   1.000
_cell.angle_alpha   90.00
_cell.angle_beta   90.00
_cell.angle_gamma   90.00
#
_symmetry.space_group_name_H-M   'P 1'
#
loop_
_entity.id
_entity.type
_entity.pdbx_description
1 polymer ?
#
loop_
_entity_poly.entity_id
_entity_poly.type
_entity_poly.pdbx_seq_one_letter_code
_entity_poly.pdbx_strand_id
1 'polypeptide(L)'
;MKILGLDLGVTSIGWALIEKNNENGEIDLIKSGVRIIPIETKDANQFISGNTASPNIERRKKRMQRRMYFRKKKRNQSLIKTLIDKGLWDESLINIEKNKLWELRNNAINEQISLSELGRILYHLAQRRGYKQMRIEQDESDANSKSDYKKNIYTRYQIIKNENITVGQYFYRQLKNNEHYRVKEQIFPRKAYEEEFEKIISKQKEYYTDILSEDFVNKIQHIIFYQRPLKSQKHLLGVCTLEGKTIKIKNNDGSIIEKYVGPPVVAKTNPLFQIHRIWQNY
;
A
#
# COMPACT_ATOMS: atom_id res chain seq x y z
N MET A 1 22.69 -32.08 41.31
CA MET A 1 22.05 -30.94 40.61
C MET A 1 21.73 -31.34 39.18
N LYS A 2 20.49 -31.12 38.70
CA LYS A 2 20.13 -31.39 37.29
C LYS A 2 20.38 -30.15 36.43
N ILE A 3 20.98 -30.33 35.25
CA ILE A 3 21.34 -29.27 34.31
C ILE A 3 20.79 -29.63 32.94
N LEU A 4 20.07 -28.70 32.31
CA LEU A 4 19.57 -28.83 30.93
C LEU A 4 20.43 -28.00 29.99
N GLY A 5 21.14 -28.66 29.07
CA GLY A 5 21.79 -28.03 27.93
C GLY A 5 20.85 -27.98 26.73
N LEU A 6 20.80 -26.83 26.05
CA LEU A 6 20.02 -26.63 24.82
C LEU A 6 20.96 -26.14 23.72
N ASP A 7 20.93 -26.83 22.59
CA ASP A 7 21.56 -26.41 21.34
C ASP A 7 20.47 -25.97 20.36
N LEU A 8 20.37 -24.65 20.14
CA LEU A 8 19.29 -24.03 19.37
C LEU A 8 19.75 -23.75 17.94
N GLY A 9 19.55 -24.73 17.06
CA GLY A 9 19.76 -24.60 15.62
C GLY A 9 18.54 -24.03 14.88
N VAL A 10 18.74 -23.68 13.60
CA VAL A 10 17.66 -23.18 12.73
C VAL A 10 16.61 -24.25 12.45
N THR A 11 17.04 -25.50 12.27
CA THR A 11 16.18 -26.65 11.90
C THR A 11 16.14 -27.74 12.96
N SER A 12 16.82 -27.55 14.10
CA SER A 12 16.90 -28.53 15.16
C SER A 12 17.07 -27.87 16.52
N ILE A 13 16.49 -28.49 17.55
CA ILE A 13 16.78 -28.17 18.95
C ILE A 13 17.37 -29.43 19.57
N GLY A 14 18.68 -29.45 19.76
CA GLY A 14 19.36 -30.47 20.55
C GLY A 14 19.15 -30.19 22.03
N TRP A 15 18.95 -31.23 22.83
CA TRP A 15 18.88 -31.09 24.28
C TRP A 15 19.54 -32.27 24.99
N ALA A 16 20.16 -31.97 26.13
CA ALA A 16 20.72 -32.97 27.03
C ALA A 16 20.42 -32.59 28.47
N LEU A 17 19.90 -33.54 29.25
CA LEU A 17 19.69 -33.42 30.68
C LEU A 17 20.76 -34.26 31.38
N ILE A 18 21.60 -33.59 32.16
CA ILE A 18 22.66 -34.22 32.95
C ILE A 18 22.38 -34.04 34.44
N GLU A 19 22.85 -34.97 35.26
CA GLU A 19 22.86 -34.88 36.72
C GLU A 19 24.30 -34.79 37.20
N LYS A 20 24.63 -33.70 37.89
CA LYS A 20 25.93 -33.51 38.52
C LYS A 20 25.82 -33.91 39.99
N ASN A 21 26.63 -34.86 40.44
CA ASN A 21 26.78 -35.18 41.85
C ASN A 21 27.62 -34.09 42.53
N ASN A 22 27.11 -33.56 43.65
CA ASN A 22 27.69 -32.39 44.31
C ASN A 22 28.90 -32.74 45.19
N GLU A 23 29.08 -34.00 45.57
CA GLU A 23 30.13 -34.43 46.52
C GLU A 23 31.42 -34.83 45.81
N ASN A 24 31.31 -35.54 44.68
CA ASN A 24 32.46 -36.04 43.92
C ASN A 24 32.62 -35.35 42.54
N GLY A 25 31.67 -34.50 42.15
CA GLY A 25 31.70 -33.77 40.88
C GLY A 25 31.36 -34.60 39.64
N GLU A 26 30.95 -35.86 39.81
CA GLU A 26 30.61 -36.79 38.74
C GLU A 26 29.38 -36.32 37.94
N ILE A 27 29.34 -36.61 36.64
CA ILE A 27 28.30 -36.14 35.73
C ILE A 27 27.67 -37.34 35.00
N ASP A 28 26.39 -37.56 35.25
CA ASP A 28 25.59 -38.60 34.60
C ASP A 28 24.69 -38.00 33.52
N LEU A 29 24.68 -38.62 32.33
CA LEU A 29 23.73 -38.30 31.29
C LEU A 29 22.38 -38.99 31.58
N ILE A 30 21.38 -38.22 32.00
CA ILE A 30 20.03 -38.75 32.22
C ILE A 30 19.35 -39.05 30.89
N LYS A 31 19.35 -38.08 29.97
CA LYS A 31 18.69 -38.21 28.67
C LYS A 31 19.18 -37.16 27.70
N SER A 32 19.14 -37.48 26.41
CA SER A 32 19.35 -36.53 25.34
C SER A 32 18.36 -36.79 24.20
N GLY A 33 18.24 -35.80 23.32
CA GLY A 33 17.44 -35.93 22.11
C GLY A 33 17.59 -34.72 21.20
N VAL A 34 16.98 -34.82 20.02
CA VAL A 34 16.93 -33.73 19.06
C VAL A 34 15.50 -33.58 18.56
N ARG A 35 14.96 -32.37 18.66
CA ARG A 35 13.70 -32.00 18.01
C ARG A 35 14.00 -31.41 16.65
N ILE A 36 13.62 -32.11 15.59
CA ILE A 36 13.68 -31.58 14.23
C ILE A 36 12.49 -30.65 13.98
N ILE A 37 12.77 -29.47 13.44
CA ILE A 37 11.77 -28.48 13.02
C ILE A 37 11.66 -28.56 11.50
N PRO A 38 10.52 -29.02 10.95
CA PRO A 38 10.35 -29.13 9.50
C PRO A 38 10.14 -27.73 8.91
N ILE A 39 11.23 -27.09 8.48
CA ILE A 39 11.24 -25.82 7.76
C ILE A 39 11.62 -26.10 6.30
N GLU A 40 11.00 -25.40 5.35
CA GLU A 40 11.41 -25.48 3.95
C GLU A 40 12.87 -25.00 3.79
N THR A 41 13.67 -25.72 3.00
CA THR A 41 15.11 -25.45 2.82
C THR A 41 15.40 -24.00 2.39
N LYS A 42 14.49 -23.39 1.63
CA LYS A 42 14.59 -22.00 1.19
C LYS A 42 14.48 -21.00 2.35
N ASP A 43 13.58 -21.25 3.29
CA ASP A 43 13.39 -20.38 4.46
C ASP A 43 14.58 -20.55 5.42
N ALA A 44 15.06 -21.79 5.61
CA ALA A 44 16.25 -22.06 6.43
C ALA A 44 17.50 -21.34 5.90
N ASN A 45 17.74 -21.35 4.58
CA ASN A 45 18.87 -20.65 3.97
C ASN A 45 18.78 -19.12 4.13
N GLN A 46 17.57 -18.55 4.11
CA GLN A 46 17.36 -17.12 4.36
C GLN A 46 17.67 -16.75 5.81
N PHE A 47 17.30 -17.61 6.78
CA PHE A 47 17.65 -17.41 8.18
C PHE A 47 19.17 -17.51 8.41
N ILE A 48 19.83 -18.50 7.81
CA ILE A 48 21.30 -18.67 7.89
C ILE A 48 22.02 -17.45 7.32
N SER A 49 21.51 -16.86 6.23
CA SER A 49 22.09 -15.65 5.64
C SER A 49 21.75 -14.35 6.38
N GLY A 50 21.11 -14.42 7.57
CA GLY A 50 20.73 -13.24 8.37
C GLY A 50 19.52 -12.47 7.83
N ASN A 51 18.78 -13.00 6.86
CA ASN A 51 17.60 -12.34 6.30
C ASN A 51 16.36 -12.62 7.15
N THR A 52 15.64 -11.57 7.57
CA THR A 52 14.39 -11.64 8.36
C THR A 52 13.15 -11.99 7.51
N ALA A 53 13.33 -12.86 6.52
CA ALA A 53 12.27 -13.19 5.59
C ALA A 53 11.23 -14.10 6.26
N SER A 54 10.13 -13.50 6.70
CA SER A 54 8.99 -14.28 7.21
C SER A 54 8.40 -15.15 6.08
N PRO A 55 8.11 -16.44 6.33
CA PRO A 55 7.40 -17.32 5.37
C PRO A 55 6.06 -16.73 4.92
N ASN A 56 5.48 -15.82 5.72
CA ASN A 56 4.23 -15.14 5.43
C ASN A 56 4.32 -13.99 4.41
N ILE A 57 5.50 -13.61 3.93
CA ILE A 57 5.68 -12.50 2.98
C ILE A 57 4.94 -12.78 1.67
N GLU A 58 5.10 -13.97 1.10
CA GLU A 58 4.46 -14.31 -0.16
C GLU A 58 2.93 -14.37 -0.01
N ARG A 59 2.44 -15.00 1.07
CA ARG A 59 1.01 -15.01 1.41
C ARG A 59 0.44 -13.59 1.50
N ARG A 60 1.19 -12.68 2.15
CA ARG A 60 0.82 -11.26 2.26
C ARG A 60 0.79 -10.57 0.89
N LYS A 61 1.78 -10.81 0.03
CA LYS A 61 1.87 -10.27 -1.35
C LYS A 61 0.67 -10.70 -2.19
N LYS A 62 0.37 -12.00 -2.24
CA LYS A 62 -0.77 -12.55 -2.99
C LYS A 62 -2.11 -12.01 -2.46
N ARG A 63 -2.27 -11.91 -1.12
CA ARG A 63 -3.46 -11.30 -0.51
C ARG A 63 -3.65 -9.84 -0.91
N MET A 64 -2.58 -9.07 -0.98
CA MET A 64 -2.64 -7.67 -1.41
C MET A 64 -3.02 -7.54 -2.88
N GLN A 65 -2.47 -8.37 -3.77
CA GLN A 65 -2.84 -8.41 -5.18
C GLN A 65 -4.34 -8.67 -5.37
N ARG A 66 -4.89 -9.70 -4.70
CA ARG A 66 -6.34 -9.99 -4.74
C ARG A 66 -7.19 -8.81 -4.28
N ARG A 67 -6.80 -8.16 -3.18
CA ARG A 67 -7.50 -6.97 -2.67
C ARG A 67 -7.44 -5.79 -3.66
N MET A 68 -6.30 -5.57 -4.30
CA MET A 68 -6.16 -4.51 -5.30
C MET A 68 -7.04 -4.77 -6.52
N TYR A 69 -7.06 -6.00 -7.01
CA TYR A 69 -7.93 -6.42 -8.11
C TYR A 69 -9.41 -6.21 -7.77
N PHE A 70 -9.86 -6.72 -6.61
CA PHE A 70 -11.25 -6.54 -6.15
C PHE A 70 -11.64 -5.05 -6.07
N ARG A 71 -10.76 -4.20 -5.53
CA ARG A 71 -11.00 -2.76 -5.42
C ARG A 71 -11.06 -2.08 -6.79
N LYS A 72 -10.22 -2.48 -7.74
CA LYS A 72 -10.27 -2.00 -9.13
C LYS A 72 -11.59 -2.39 -9.77
N LYS A 73 -12.00 -3.66 -9.66
CA LYS A 73 -13.28 -4.16 -10.18
C LYS A 73 -14.46 -3.38 -9.60
N LYS A 74 -14.54 -3.24 -8.28
CA LYS A 74 -15.63 -2.48 -7.62
C LYS A 74 -15.68 -1.01 -8.05
N ARG A 75 -14.53 -0.35 -8.18
CA ARG A 75 -14.45 1.04 -8.68
C ARG A 75 -14.98 1.14 -10.10
N ASN A 76 -14.50 0.28 -11.00
CA ASN A 76 -14.93 0.27 -12.39
C ASN A 76 -16.44 0.02 -12.51
N GLN A 77 -16.99 -0.95 -11.77
CA GLN A 77 -18.44 -1.21 -11.75
C GLN A 77 -19.24 -0.01 -11.25
N SER A 78 -18.79 0.62 -10.16
CA SER A 78 -19.44 1.82 -9.62
C SER A 78 -19.42 2.98 -10.61
N LEU A 79 -18.31 3.15 -11.33
CA LEU A 79 -18.17 4.18 -12.34
C LEU A 79 -19.08 3.92 -13.53
N ILE A 80 -19.02 2.72 -14.12
CA ILE A 80 -19.84 2.32 -15.27
C ILE A 80 -21.32 2.52 -14.96
N LYS A 81 -21.80 2.05 -13.80
CA LYS A 81 -23.18 2.30 -13.36
C LYS A 81 -23.52 3.79 -13.37
N THR A 82 -22.66 4.60 -12.76
CA THR A 82 -22.88 6.05 -12.67
C THR A 82 -22.85 6.75 -14.04
N LEU A 83 -22.07 6.24 -15.00
CA LEU A 83 -22.02 6.75 -16.37
C LEU A 83 -23.26 6.35 -17.18
N ILE A 84 -23.74 5.11 -17.02
CA ILE A 84 -25.00 4.62 -17.63
C ILE A 84 -26.18 5.49 -17.18
N ASP A 85 -26.29 5.74 -15.87
CA ASP A 85 -27.37 6.55 -15.28
C ASP A 85 -27.48 7.96 -15.88
N LYS A 86 -26.41 8.49 -16.48
CA LYS A 86 -26.36 9.83 -17.11
C LYS A 86 -26.20 9.80 -18.63
N GLY A 87 -26.21 8.62 -19.26
CA GLY A 87 -26.10 8.48 -20.72
C GLY A 87 -24.69 8.75 -21.28
N LEU A 88 -23.64 8.61 -20.48
CA LEU A 88 -22.23 8.76 -20.92
C LEU A 88 -21.58 7.42 -21.31
N TRP A 89 -22.28 6.30 -21.15
CA TRP A 89 -21.69 4.98 -21.37
C TRP A 89 -22.08 4.41 -22.73
N ASP A 90 -21.07 4.03 -23.50
CA ASP A 90 -21.21 3.30 -24.75
C ASP A 90 -20.22 2.12 -24.77
N GLU A 91 -20.75 0.90 -24.93
CA GLU A 91 -19.95 -0.32 -24.95
C GLU A 91 -19.08 -0.45 -26.20
N SER A 92 -19.49 0.16 -27.31
CA SER A 92 -18.72 0.15 -28.56
C SER A 92 -17.34 0.79 -28.37
N LEU A 93 -17.25 1.80 -27.49
CA LEU A 93 -16.03 2.54 -27.22
C LEU A 93 -15.05 1.81 -26.29
N ILE A 94 -15.41 0.66 -25.72
CA ILE A 94 -14.53 -0.08 -24.79
C ILE A 94 -13.25 -0.53 -25.50
N ASN A 95 -13.38 -1.01 -26.73
CA ASN A 95 -12.33 -1.66 -27.52
C ASN A 95 -11.66 -0.75 -28.55
N ILE A 96 -11.83 0.57 -28.44
CA ILE A 96 -11.12 1.51 -29.33
C ILE A 96 -9.60 1.34 -29.23
N GLU A 97 -8.93 1.69 -30.32
CA GLU A 97 -7.47 1.70 -30.39
C GLU A 97 -6.87 2.59 -29.28
N LYS A 98 -5.77 2.12 -28.69
CA LYS A 98 -5.14 2.81 -27.56
C LYS A 98 -4.67 4.21 -27.93
N ASN A 99 -4.16 4.40 -29.16
CA ASN A 99 -3.69 5.69 -29.64
C ASN A 99 -4.86 6.68 -29.75
N LYS A 100 -5.99 6.23 -30.32
CA LYS A 100 -7.22 7.02 -30.38
C LYS A 100 -7.73 7.45 -29.00
N LEU A 101 -7.60 6.60 -27.98
CA LEU A 101 -7.98 6.96 -26.61
C LEU A 101 -7.11 8.08 -26.01
N TRP A 102 -5.83 8.14 -26.36
CA TRP A 102 -4.95 9.24 -25.94
C TRP A 102 -5.22 10.52 -26.71
N GLU A 103 -5.53 10.40 -28.00
CA GLU A 103 -6.01 11.51 -28.84
C GLU A 103 -7.30 12.12 -28.27
N LEU A 104 -8.30 11.30 -27.92
CA LEU A 104 -9.54 11.78 -27.30
C LEU A 104 -9.28 12.56 -26.00
N ARG A 105 -8.34 12.12 -25.17
CA ARG A 105 -7.94 12.84 -23.94
C ARG A 105 -7.25 14.17 -24.25
N ASN A 106 -6.44 14.22 -25.31
CA ASN A 106 -5.83 15.47 -25.79
C ASN A 106 -6.90 16.46 -26.26
N ASN A 107 -7.86 15.98 -27.03
CA ASN A 107 -8.90 16.79 -27.65
C ASN A 107 -9.93 17.30 -26.64
N ALA A 108 -10.32 16.49 -25.66
CA ALA A 108 -11.33 16.84 -24.64
C ALA A 108 -10.98 18.08 -23.77
N ILE A 109 -9.75 18.57 -23.85
CA ILE A 109 -9.30 19.78 -23.14
C ILE A 109 -9.48 21.04 -24.01
N ASN A 110 -9.54 20.87 -25.34
CA ASN A 110 -9.54 21.96 -26.31
C ASN A 110 -10.89 22.11 -27.03
N GLU A 111 -11.58 21.01 -27.30
CA GLU A 111 -12.80 20.97 -28.12
C GLU A 111 -13.93 20.17 -27.46
N GLN A 112 -15.15 20.35 -27.97
CA GLN A 112 -16.31 19.55 -27.58
C GLN A 112 -16.15 18.12 -28.08
N ILE A 113 -16.37 17.15 -27.19
CA ILE A 113 -16.43 15.72 -27.55
C ILE A 113 -17.81 15.17 -27.23
N SER A 114 -18.17 14.00 -27.77
CA SER A 114 -19.44 13.36 -27.44
C SER A 114 -19.48 12.90 -25.98
N LEU A 115 -20.69 12.77 -25.42
CA LEU A 115 -20.90 12.26 -24.05
C LEU A 115 -20.35 10.84 -23.87
N SER A 116 -20.50 9.99 -24.89
CA SER A 116 -19.96 8.62 -24.92
C SER A 116 -18.43 8.60 -24.86
N GLU A 117 -17.76 9.48 -25.62
CA GLU A 117 -16.30 9.63 -25.57
C GLU A 117 -15.84 10.15 -24.20
N LEU A 118 -16.57 11.11 -23.62
CA LEU A 118 -16.27 11.62 -22.28
C LEU A 118 -16.35 10.50 -21.24
N GLY A 119 -17.42 9.69 -21.26
CA GLY A 119 -17.53 8.52 -20.38
C GLY A 119 -16.38 7.53 -20.58
N ARG A 120 -15.95 7.31 -21.81
CA ARG A 120 -14.80 6.44 -22.11
C ARG A 120 -13.48 6.98 -21.57
N ILE A 121 -13.27 8.30 -21.61
CA ILE A 121 -12.12 8.99 -21.02
C ILE A 121 -12.15 8.84 -19.49
N LEU A 122 -13.28 9.11 -18.86
CA LEU A 122 -13.46 8.97 -17.40
C LEU A 122 -13.17 7.54 -16.94
N TYR A 123 -13.63 6.56 -17.70
CA TYR A 123 -13.31 5.15 -17.47
C TYR A 123 -11.80 4.87 -17.60
N HIS A 124 -11.13 5.47 -18.58
CA HIS A 124 -9.68 5.34 -18.74
C HIS A 124 -8.91 5.93 -17.55
N LEU A 125 -9.31 7.10 -17.06
CA LEU A 125 -8.73 7.72 -15.85
C LEU A 125 -8.89 6.81 -14.63
N ALA A 126 -10.04 6.17 -14.45
CA ALA A 126 -10.28 5.22 -13.36
C ALA A 126 -9.39 3.96 -13.41
N GLN A 127 -9.05 3.53 -14.63
CA GLN A 127 -8.11 2.43 -14.86
C GLN A 127 -6.66 2.84 -14.57
N ARG A 128 -6.29 4.10 -14.84
CA ARG A 128 -4.91 4.63 -14.78
C ARG A 128 -4.76 5.90 -13.91
N ARG A 129 -5.36 5.92 -12.73
CA ARG A 129 -5.42 7.08 -11.80
C ARG A 129 -4.12 7.49 -11.08
N GLY A 130 -2.95 7.11 -11.61
CA GLY A 130 -1.64 7.48 -11.06
C GLY A 130 -1.29 6.96 -9.66
N TYR A 131 -0.06 7.28 -9.26
CA TYR A 131 0.50 6.97 -7.95
C TYR A 131 0.14 8.06 -6.93
N LYS A 132 -0.50 7.68 -5.82
CA LYS A 132 -0.74 8.60 -4.69
C LYS A 132 0.27 8.31 -3.60
N GLN A 133 1.14 9.28 -3.35
CA GLN A 133 2.03 9.24 -2.20
C GLN A 133 1.19 9.36 -0.93
N MET A 134 1.43 8.46 0.03
CA MET A 134 0.66 8.42 1.30
C MET A 134 1.32 9.23 2.42
N ARG A 135 2.59 9.62 2.26
CA ARG A 135 3.34 10.46 3.20
C ARG A 135 3.70 11.76 2.48
N ILE A 136 3.25 12.89 3.02
CA ILE A 136 3.86 14.17 2.72
C ILE A 136 5.25 14.07 3.36
N GLU A 137 6.26 13.73 2.58
CA GLU A 137 7.63 14.02 2.96
C GLU A 137 7.73 15.53 2.75
N GLN A 138 7.63 16.28 3.85
CA GLN A 138 7.69 17.74 3.86
C GLN A 138 9.13 18.26 3.74
N ASP A 139 10.07 17.38 3.40
CA ASP A 139 11.49 17.68 3.33
C ASP A 139 11.98 17.55 1.88
N GLU A 140 12.21 18.71 1.26
CA GLU A 140 13.00 18.85 0.03
C GLU A 140 14.48 18.49 0.25
N SER A 141 14.92 18.34 1.50
CA SER A 141 16.32 18.14 1.90
C SER A 141 16.84 16.70 1.75
N ASP A 142 15.99 15.71 1.49
CA ASP A 142 16.40 14.29 1.46
C ASP A 142 16.35 13.69 0.05
N ALA A 143 16.98 14.38 -0.90
CA ALA A 143 17.10 13.96 -2.30
C ALA A 143 17.89 12.64 -2.47
N ASN A 144 18.68 12.24 -1.48
CA ASN A 144 19.50 11.03 -1.50
C ASN A 144 18.77 9.76 -1.03
N SER A 145 17.60 9.84 -0.39
CA SER A 145 16.84 8.66 0.08
C SER A 145 15.67 8.25 -0.83
N LYS A 146 15.38 9.03 -1.88
CA LYS A 146 14.31 8.71 -2.83
C LYS A 146 14.78 7.62 -3.80
N SER A 147 14.18 6.43 -3.70
CA SER A 147 14.27 5.38 -4.73
C SER A 147 14.08 5.98 -6.14
N ASP A 148 14.91 5.58 -7.11
CA ASP A 148 14.88 6.06 -8.50
C ASP A 148 13.47 6.09 -9.10
N TYR A 149 12.62 5.15 -8.68
CA TYR A 149 11.20 5.12 -9.04
C TYR A 149 10.45 6.41 -8.66
N LYS A 150 10.60 6.92 -7.43
CA LYS A 150 9.94 8.15 -6.98
C LYS A 150 10.50 9.37 -7.71
N LYS A 151 11.83 9.43 -7.89
CA LYS A 151 12.51 10.51 -8.62
C LYS A 151 11.95 10.62 -10.04
N ASN A 152 11.86 9.51 -10.76
CA ASN A 152 11.30 9.47 -12.11
C ASN A 152 9.85 9.96 -12.20
N ILE A 153 8.99 9.64 -11.22
CA ILE A 153 7.61 10.15 -11.18
C ILE A 153 7.60 11.67 -11.01
N TYR A 154 8.44 12.20 -10.13
CA TYR A 154 8.54 13.64 -9.88
C TYR A 154 9.08 14.39 -11.10
N THR A 155 10.17 13.90 -11.71
CA THR A 155 10.75 14.51 -12.92
C THR A 155 9.73 14.59 -14.06
N ARG A 156 8.99 13.51 -14.32
CA ARG A 156 7.91 13.52 -15.33
C ARG A 156 6.80 14.53 -15.01
N TYR A 157 6.44 14.64 -13.74
CA TYR A 157 5.45 15.61 -13.29
C TYR A 157 5.92 17.05 -13.53
N GLN A 158 7.20 17.34 -13.28
CA GLN A 158 7.78 18.65 -13.56
C GLN A 158 7.82 18.96 -15.06
N ILE A 159 8.14 17.98 -15.92
CA ILE A 159 8.12 18.15 -17.38
C ILE A 159 6.75 18.64 -17.86
N ILE A 160 5.68 17.94 -17.47
CA ILE A 160 4.33 18.33 -17.91
C ILE A 160 3.87 19.66 -17.29
N LYS A 161 4.36 20.01 -16.10
CA LYS A 161 4.08 21.30 -15.45
C LYS A 161 4.76 22.45 -16.17
N ASN A 162 6.04 22.30 -16.50
CA ASN A 162 6.81 23.32 -17.21
C ASN A 162 6.27 23.55 -18.62
N GLU A 163 5.81 22.50 -19.29
CA GLU A 163 5.17 22.60 -20.61
C GLU A 163 3.68 22.98 -20.53
N ASN A 164 3.11 23.10 -19.33
CA ASN A 164 1.67 23.34 -19.07
C ASN A 164 0.72 22.37 -19.81
N ILE A 165 1.12 21.10 -19.91
CA ILE A 165 0.32 20.05 -20.54
C ILE A 165 -0.21 19.05 -19.53
N THR A 166 -1.23 18.30 -19.93
CA THR A 166 -1.80 17.19 -19.14
C THR A 166 -1.14 15.86 -19.46
N VAL A 167 -1.43 14.83 -18.66
CA VAL A 167 -0.91 13.48 -18.89
C VAL A 167 -1.44 12.91 -20.22
N GLY A 168 -2.71 13.17 -20.56
CA GLY A 168 -3.30 12.83 -21.85
C GLY A 168 -2.56 13.43 -23.04
N GLN A 169 -2.32 14.75 -23.00
CA GLN A 169 -1.58 15.48 -24.04
C GLN A 169 -0.13 14.98 -24.17
N TYR A 170 0.56 14.76 -23.03
CA TYR A 170 1.92 14.25 -23.02
C TYR A 170 2.00 12.88 -23.72
N PHE A 171 1.15 11.92 -23.34
CA PHE A 171 1.19 10.59 -23.96
C PHE A 171 0.77 10.59 -25.43
N TYR A 172 -0.19 11.43 -25.81
CA TYR A 172 -0.55 11.59 -27.22
C TYR A 172 0.64 12.09 -28.05
N ARG A 173 1.37 13.12 -27.57
CA ARG A 173 2.59 13.61 -28.24
C ARG A 173 3.66 12.52 -28.37
N GLN A 174 3.92 11.77 -27.31
CA GLN A 174 4.93 10.70 -27.34
C GLN A 174 4.56 9.57 -28.31
N LEU A 175 3.29 9.17 -28.36
CA LEU A 175 2.80 8.14 -29.28
C LEU A 175 2.76 8.63 -30.73
N LYS A 176 2.48 9.92 -30.97
CA LYS A 176 2.54 10.52 -32.30
C LYS A 176 3.98 10.55 -32.84
N ASN A 177 4.96 10.78 -31.97
CA ASN A 177 6.37 10.77 -32.34
C ASN A 177 6.92 9.34 -32.51
N ASN A 178 6.45 8.40 -31.69
CA ASN A 178 6.82 6.99 -31.74
C ASN A 178 5.63 6.10 -31.35
N GLU A 179 5.04 5.43 -32.34
CA GLU A 179 3.88 4.55 -32.13
C GLU A 179 4.13 3.44 -31.11
N HIS A 180 5.38 2.98 -30.97
CA HIS A 180 5.78 1.94 -30.03
C HIS A 180 6.15 2.48 -28.64
N TYR A 181 5.88 3.75 -28.35
CA TYR A 181 6.18 4.35 -27.05
C TYR A 181 5.50 3.61 -25.88
N ARG A 182 6.30 3.18 -24.90
CA ARG A 182 5.85 2.30 -23.82
C ARG A 182 5.20 3.07 -22.66
N VAL A 183 3.91 3.38 -22.80
CA VAL A 183 3.14 4.13 -21.78
C VAL A 183 3.03 3.43 -20.40
N LYS A 184 3.03 2.09 -20.35
CA LYS A 184 2.73 1.33 -19.10
C LYS A 184 3.70 1.61 -17.95
N GLU A 185 4.95 1.95 -18.24
CA GLU A 185 6.00 2.17 -17.23
C GLU A 185 6.22 3.65 -16.91
N GLN A 186 5.54 4.53 -17.66
CA GLN A 186 5.61 5.97 -17.49
C GLN A 186 4.53 6.37 -16.47
N ILE A 187 4.92 6.37 -15.20
CA ILE A 187 3.98 6.61 -14.10
C ILE A 187 4.03 8.09 -13.72
N PHE A 188 2.85 8.66 -13.53
CA PHE A 188 2.62 10.03 -13.07
C PHE A 188 1.97 10.03 -11.69
N PRO A 189 2.14 11.10 -10.89
CA PRO A 189 1.45 11.24 -9.62
C PRO A 189 -0.06 11.37 -9.85
N ARG A 190 -0.85 10.96 -8.86
CA ARG A 190 -2.33 11.05 -8.94
C ARG A 190 -2.80 12.49 -9.16
N LYS A 191 -2.11 13.46 -8.56
CA LYS A 191 -2.37 14.89 -8.73
C LYS A 191 -2.40 15.31 -10.21
N ALA A 192 -1.49 14.80 -11.04
CA ALA A 192 -1.47 15.10 -12.47
C ALA A 192 -2.74 14.62 -13.21
N TYR A 193 -3.30 13.49 -12.78
CA TYR A 193 -4.55 12.97 -13.35
C TYR A 193 -5.79 13.70 -12.79
N GLU A 194 -5.73 14.17 -11.53
CA GLU A 194 -6.77 15.02 -10.93
C GLU A 194 -6.85 16.36 -11.68
N GLU A 195 -5.70 16.99 -11.96
CA GLU A 195 -5.63 18.23 -12.74
C GLU A 195 -6.09 18.07 -14.19
N GLU A 196 -5.76 16.95 -14.84
CA GLU A 196 -6.30 16.65 -16.17
C GLU A 196 -7.82 16.44 -16.15
N PHE A 197 -8.32 15.71 -15.15
CA PHE A 197 -9.76 15.52 -14.97
C PHE A 197 -10.46 16.87 -14.81
N GLU A 198 -9.94 17.77 -13.98
CA GLU A 198 -10.48 19.10 -13.77
C GLU A 198 -10.48 19.93 -15.06
N LYS A 199 -9.38 19.94 -15.83
CA LYS A 199 -9.30 20.63 -17.12
C LYS A 199 -10.33 20.09 -18.13
N ILE A 200 -10.45 18.77 -18.24
CA ILE A 200 -11.43 18.12 -19.13
C ILE A 200 -12.85 18.49 -18.70
N ILE A 201 -13.18 18.34 -17.42
CA ILE A 201 -14.54 18.64 -16.92
C ILE A 201 -14.85 20.12 -17.10
N SER A 202 -13.92 21.03 -16.79
CA SER A 202 -14.11 22.47 -16.98
C SER A 202 -14.45 22.78 -18.43
N LYS A 203 -13.71 22.21 -19.40
CA LYS A 203 -13.97 22.44 -20.82
C LYS A 203 -15.30 21.83 -21.28
N GLN A 204 -15.58 20.59 -20.88
CA GLN A 204 -16.81 19.91 -21.31
C GLN A 204 -18.07 20.47 -20.63
N LYS A 205 -17.94 21.09 -19.46
CA LYS A 205 -19.04 21.75 -18.74
C LYS A 205 -19.55 22.98 -19.49
N GLU A 206 -18.76 23.60 -20.37
CA GLU A 206 -19.20 24.66 -21.28
C GLU A 206 -20.29 24.17 -22.26
N TYR A 207 -20.29 22.88 -22.61
CA TYR A 207 -21.21 22.30 -23.59
C TYR A 207 -22.31 21.43 -22.96
N TYR A 208 -22.06 20.85 -21.79
CA TYR A 208 -22.95 19.87 -21.14
C TYR A 208 -23.31 20.25 -19.70
N THR A 209 -23.73 21.51 -19.48
CA THR A 209 -24.06 22.05 -18.15
C THR A 209 -25.09 21.22 -17.39
N ASP A 210 -26.12 20.73 -18.09
CA ASP A 210 -27.26 20.03 -17.46
C ASP A 210 -26.87 18.63 -16.96
N ILE A 211 -25.88 18.02 -17.63
CA ILE A 211 -25.41 16.66 -17.33
C ILE A 211 -24.29 16.73 -16.30
N LEU A 212 -23.33 17.65 -16.48
CA LEU A 212 -22.15 17.85 -15.65
C LEU A 212 -22.42 18.76 -14.44
N SER A 213 -23.51 18.48 -13.72
CA SER A 213 -23.78 19.07 -12.40
C SER A 213 -22.64 18.84 -11.41
N GLU A 214 -22.48 19.76 -10.46
CA GLU A 214 -21.40 19.72 -9.47
C GLU A 214 -21.42 18.42 -8.63
N ASP A 215 -22.60 17.98 -8.21
CA ASP A 215 -22.78 16.73 -7.46
C ASP A 215 -22.35 15.50 -8.28
N PHE A 216 -22.66 15.49 -9.57
CA PHE A 216 -22.26 14.41 -10.46
C PHE A 216 -20.74 14.38 -10.64
N VAL A 217 -20.11 15.53 -10.88
CA VAL A 217 -18.66 15.66 -11.03
C VAL A 217 -17.95 15.20 -9.75
N ASN A 218 -18.39 15.66 -8.58
CA ASN A 218 -17.84 15.27 -7.29
C ASN A 218 -17.98 13.76 -7.03
N LYS A 219 -19.13 13.17 -7.38
CA LYS A 219 -19.35 11.72 -7.29
C LYS A 219 -18.38 10.94 -8.18
N ILE A 220 -18.19 11.37 -9.43
CA ILE A 220 -17.27 10.73 -10.38
C ILE A 220 -15.82 10.88 -9.91
N GLN A 221 -15.40 12.08 -9.54
CA GLN A 221 -14.05 12.36 -9.04
C GLN A 221 -13.74 11.48 -7.83
N HIS A 222 -14.69 11.39 -6.89
CA HIS A 222 -14.56 10.50 -5.73
C HIS A 222 -14.42 9.04 -6.16
N ILE A 223 -15.29 8.53 -7.04
CA ILE A 223 -15.18 7.14 -7.53
C ILE A 223 -13.80 6.87 -8.14
N ILE A 224 -13.31 7.77 -9.00
CA ILE A 224 -12.04 7.62 -9.73
C ILE A 224 -10.85 7.64 -8.76
N PHE A 225 -10.74 8.66 -7.90
CA PHE A 225 -9.52 8.96 -7.16
C PHE A 225 -9.51 8.45 -5.71
N TYR A 226 -10.65 8.03 -5.16
CA TYR A 226 -10.76 7.54 -3.79
C TYR A 226 -9.82 6.36 -3.51
N GLN A 227 -9.15 6.43 -2.36
CA GLN A 227 -8.29 5.36 -1.85
C GLN A 227 -8.55 5.21 -0.36
N ARG A 228 -8.81 3.98 0.07
CA ARG A 228 -9.00 3.67 1.50
C ARG A 228 -7.76 4.10 2.30
N PRO A 229 -7.95 4.70 3.48
CA PRO A 229 -6.84 5.05 4.35
C PRO A 229 -6.10 3.79 4.82
N LEU A 230 -4.88 3.99 5.30
CA LEU A 230 -4.14 2.93 5.98
C LEU A 230 -4.91 2.50 7.23
N LYS A 231 -4.84 1.20 7.54
CA LYS A 231 -5.45 0.69 8.77
C LYS A 231 -4.71 1.25 9.97
N SER A 232 -5.45 1.69 10.98
CA SER A 232 -4.91 2.04 12.28
C SER A 232 -4.13 0.86 12.88
N GLN A 233 -2.92 1.13 13.36
CA GLN A 233 -2.07 0.16 14.06
C GLN A 233 -2.09 0.38 15.58
N LYS A 234 -3.07 1.13 16.13
CA LYS A 234 -3.18 1.38 17.59
C LYS A 234 -3.20 0.12 18.44
N HIS A 235 -3.77 -0.96 17.91
CA HIS A 235 -3.82 -2.28 18.56
C HIS A 235 -2.44 -2.97 18.67
N LEU A 236 -1.41 -2.47 17.98
CA LEU A 236 -0.03 -2.96 18.08
C LEU A 236 0.80 -2.15 19.09
N LEU A 237 0.24 -1.10 19.70
CA LEU A 237 0.94 -0.36 20.73
C LEU A 237 1.16 -1.25 21.95
N GLY A 238 2.38 -1.23 22.48
CA GLY A 238 2.70 -1.92 23.73
C GLY A 238 1.89 -1.34 24.90
N VAL A 239 1.70 -2.16 25.92
CA VAL A 239 1.09 -1.75 27.20
C VAL A 239 2.18 -1.21 28.12
N CYS A 240 1.85 -0.22 28.96
CA CYS A 240 2.74 0.29 30.00
C CYS A 240 3.28 -0.86 30.88
N THR A 241 4.58 -0.86 31.15
CA THR A 241 5.23 -1.89 31.99
C THR A 241 4.90 -1.73 33.47
N LEU A 242 4.57 -0.51 33.93
CA LEU A 242 4.27 -0.22 35.34
C LEU A 242 2.77 -0.34 35.67
N GLU A 243 1.90 -0.14 34.68
CA GLU A 243 0.44 -0.08 34.87
C GLU A 243 -0.32 -1.20 34.15
N GLY A 244 0.39 -2.17 33.57
CA GLY A 244 -0.23 -3.33 32.96
C GLY A 244 -0.57 -4.42 33.97
N LYS A 245 -1.65 -5.16 33.69
CA LYS A 245 -2.13 -6.27 34.51
C LYS A 245 -2.59 -7.43 33.64
N THR A 246 -2.44 -8.64 34.14
CA THR A 246 -2.97 -9.85 33.48
C THR A 246 -4.41 -10.07 33.92
N ILE A 247 -5.32 -10.16 32.95
CA ILE A 247 -6.71 -10.53 33.19
C ILE A 247 -7.03 -11.87 32.53
N LYS A 248 -7.93 -12.64 33.15
CA LYS A 248 -8.47 -13.88 32.59
C LYS A 248 -9.70 -13.55 31.75
N ILE A 249 -9.68 -13.90 30.47
CA ILE A 249 -10.76 -13.67 29.52
C ILE A 249 -11.27 -15.02 29.06
N LYS A 250 -12.59 -15.18 29.02
CA LYS A 250 -13.25 -16.37 28.48
C LYS A 250 -13.42 -16.22 26.96
N ASN A 251 -12.92 -17.16 26.19
CA ASN A 251 -13.15 -17.24 24.75
C ASN A 251 -14.59 -17.65 24.44
N ASN A 252 -15.00 -17.43 23.19
CA ASN A 252 -16.27 -17.94 22.65
C ASN A 252 -16.42 -19.46 22.83
N ASP A 253 -15.31 -20.19 22.79
CA ASP A 253 -15.26 -21.65 22.97
C ASP A 253 -15.21 -22.08 24.44
N GLY A 254 -15.35 -21.13 25.38
CA GLY A 254 -15.38 -21.39 26.84
C GLY A 254 -14.01 -21.51 27.51
N SER A 255 -12.91 -21.59 26.75
CA SER A 255 -11.54 -21.62 27.28
C SER A 255 -11.14 -20.30 27.94
N ILE A 256 -10.38 -20.38 29.05
CA ILE A 256 -9.87 -19.20 29.75
C ILE A 256 -8.45 -18.91 29.24
N ILE A 257 -8.23 -17.69 28.74
CA ILE A 257 -6.91 -17.19 28.35
C ILE A 257 -6.50 -16.04 29.25
N GLU A 258 -5.22 -16.00 29.57
CA GLU A 258 -4.60 -14.86 30.23
C GLU A 258 -4.17 -13.83 29.20
N LYS A 259 -4.57 -12.57 29.41
CA LYS A 259 -4.23 -11.46 28.55
C LYS A 259 -3.65 -10.31 29.36
N TYR A 260 -2.46 -9.86 28.97
CA TYR A 260 -1.86 -8.64 29.51
C TYR A 260 -2.57 -7.42 28.92
N VAL A 261 -3.14 -6.59 29.78
CA VAL A 261 -3.91 -5.39 29.42
C VAL A 261 -3.47 -4.22 30.28
N GLY A 262 -3.67 -3.01 29.78
CA GLY A 262 -3.35 -1.79 30.51
C GLY A 262 -3.37 -0.59 29.56
N PRO A 263 -3.06 0.60 30.07
CA PRO A 263 -2.93 1.78 29.22
C PRO A 263 -1.78 1.58 28.22
N PRO A 264 -1.95 2.03 26.96
CA PRO A 264 -0.89 1.93 25.97
C PRO A 264 0.28 2.84 26.34
N VAL A 265 1.48 2.46 25.93
CA VAL A 265 2.67 3.30 26.09
C VAL A 265 2.47 4.65 25.39
N VAL A 266 2.99 5.70 26.03
CA VAL A 266 2.95 7.05 25.48
C VAL A 266 3.84 7.16 24.24
N ALA A 267 3.41 7.94 23.24
CA ALA A 267 4.20 8.18 22.04
C ALA A 267 5.51 8.94 22.37
N LYS A 268 6.59 8.64 21.65
CA LYS A 268 7.87 9.36 21.83
C LYS A 268 7.75 10.86 21.63
N THR A 269 6.86 11.33 20.76
CA THR A 269 6.65 12.76 20.50
C THR A 269 5.82 13.46 21.58
N ASN A 270 5.30 12.74 22.57
CA ASN A 270 4.52 13.34 23.64
C ASN A 270 5.42 14.21 24.55
N PRO A 271 4.98 15.42 24.93
CA PRO A 271 5.76 16.30 25.81
C PRO A 271 6.20 15.65 27.13
N LEU A 272 5.36 14.85 27.77
CA LEU A 272 5.69 14.16 29.02
C LEU A 272 6.80 13.13 28.82
N PHE A 273 6.79 12.42 27.69
CA PHE A 273 7.88 11.50 27.34
C PHE A 273 9.19 12.27 27.12
N GLN A 274 9.13 13.42 26.45
CA GLN A 274 10.31 14.25 26.21
C GLN A 274 10.91 14.78 27.51
N ILE A 275 10.08 15.27 28.43
CA ILE A 275 10.50 15.70 29.77
C ILE A 275 11.14 14.54 30.51
N HIS A 276 10.45 13.40 30.65
CA HIS A 276 10.98 12.23 31.35
C HIS A 276 12.33 11.77 30.78
N ARG A 277 12.48 11.77 29.45
CA ARG A 277 13.74 11.42 28.78
C ARG A 277 14.88 12.38 29.14
N ILE A 278 14.61 13.67 29.29
CA ILE A 278 15.62 14.65 29.73
C ILE A 278 16.07 14.30 31.15
N TRP A 279 15.13 14.05 32.07
CA TRP A 279 15.44 13.69 33.46
C TRP A 279 16.19 12.36 33.60
N GLN A 280 16.01 11.39 32.71
CA GLN A 280 16.79 10.14 32.73
C GLN A 280 18.24 10.29 32.27
N ASN A 281 18.55 11.36 31.51
CA ASN A 281 19.89 11.59 30.98
C ASN A 281 20.75 12.49 31.88
N TYR A 282 20.16 13.06 32.93
CA TYR A 282 20.85 13.75 34.02
C TYR A 282 21.07 12.77 35.18
#